data_AF-A0A4D9DEF7-F1
#
_entry.id   AF-A0A4D9DEF7-F1
#
_cell.length_a   1.000
_cell.length_b   1.000
_cell.length_c   1.000
_cell.angle_alpha   90.00
_cell.angle_beta   90.00
_cell.angle_gamma   90.00
#
_symmetry.space_group_name_H-M   'P 1'
#
loop_
_entity.id
_entity.type
_entity.pdbx_description
1 polymer ?
#
loop_
_entity_poly.entity_id
_entity_poly.type
_entity_poly.pdbx_seq_one_letter_code
_entity_poly.pdbx_strand_id
1 'polypeptide(L)'
;MIWTYKEGTEILRTYHKHQIDALPPSPAKVNLVTYSYMLDDDLYGSTPNPEEDPSYFFNHSCAPNCWYSGDNLIVAMRDIRMDEHIVYDYAMTETEASLHAGLVCLCGAGTKEGGREGGREEGVHCRGVLRFDDWRRASWAHRYRKHVTSYVHKKMEENSWLDPRIVLRYKKRTGDGGEEEGEGRQGEGEGGGEGGMEGGGEGGDGGRGTGLDKGLVATAPVQKGELVLVFVGKVVDLDGLLASGRRNMELSLQVHDSLWQIPSSSGPETSDFVNHSCDANAGMADSTSVIAIRNIAAGEEITIDYATVNSGLNTSEGDNFTCRCQARDCRGLVTSRDWMLPKVQEKYWPHFPPFVRRLILSQVTASGKEGGREGGGKEGVIYSETKGMIPSSMSIEELS
;
A
#
# COMPACT_ATOMS: atom_id res chain seq x y z
N MET A 1 -30.88 -4.24 11.36
CA MET A 1 -30.99 -2.97 10.61
C MET A 1 -31.18 -1.86 11.62
N ILE A 2 -30.40 -0.78 11.54
CA ILE A 2 -30.45 0.34 12.50
C ILE A 2 -31.10 1.57 11.86
N TRP A 3 -30.65 1.96 10.67
CA TRP A 3 -31.22 3.06 9.91
C TRP A 3 -31.09 2.79 8.42
N THR A 4 -32.06 3.25 7.63
CA THR A 4 -32.02 3.17 6.17
C THR A 4 -32.49 4.48 5.59
N TYR A 5 -31.70 5.05 4.69
CA TYR A 5 -32.13 6.18 3.87
C TYR A 5 -33.23 5.72 2.94
N LYS A 6 -34.33 6.48 2.86
CA LYS A 6 -35.44 6.19 1.95
C LYS A 6 -35.55 7.24 0.87
N GLU A 7 -35.10 6.87 -0.32
CA GLU A 7 -35.20 7.70 -1.52
C GLU A 7 -36.65 8.11 -1.78
N GLY A 8 -36.87 9.42 -1.96
CA GLY A 8 -38.19 10.01 -2.21
C GLY A 8 -38.99 10.41 -0.97
N THR A 9 -38.60 9.96 0.23
CA THR A 9 -39.19 10.44 1.50
C THR A 9 -38.23 11.27 2.34
N GLU A 10 -36.94 10.98 2.25
CA GLU A 10 -35.88 11.77 2.89
C GLU A 10 -35.19 12.62 1.82
N ILE A 11 -34.78 13.84 2.20
CA ILE A 11 -34.10 14.77 1.30
C ILE A 11 -32.65 14.84 1.73
N LEU A 12 -31.77 14.13 1.01
CA LEU A 12 -30.35 14.33 1.12
C LEU A 12 -29.98 15.70 0.52
N ARG A 13 -29.71 16.68 1.39
CA ARG A 13 -29.18 17.97 0.98
C ARG A 13 -27.66 17.86 0.85
N THR A 14 -27.15 18.25 -0.31
CA THR A 14 -25.72 18.20 -0.60
C THR A 14 -25.13 19.60 -0.72
N TYR A 15 -23.94 19.79 -0.20
CA TYR A 15 -23.22 21.06 -0.20
C TYR A 15 -21.79 20.83 -0.64
N HIS A 16 -21.25 21.76 -1.44
CA HIS A 16 -19.83 21.74 -1.70
C HIS A 16 -19.05 22.41 -0.57
N LYS A 17 -17.86 21.89 -0.23
CA LYS A 17 -17.04 22.46 0.85
C LYS A 17 -16.66 23.92 0.55
N HIS A 18 -16.28 24.23 -0.69
CA HIS A 18 -16.00 25.62 -1.06
C HIS A 18 -17.20 26.58 -0.85
N GLN A 19 -18.44 26.09 -0.97
CA GLN A 19 -19.64 26.88 -0.71
C GLN A 19 -19.84 27.11 0.79
N ILE A 20 -19.66 26.06 1.61
CA ILE A 20 -19.72 26.16 3.07
C ILE A 20 -18.65 27.12 3.58
N ASP A 21 -17.42 27.00 3.08
CA ASP A 21 -16.28 27.84 3.47
C ASP A 21 -16.56 29.32 3.18
N ALA A 22 -17.21 29.64 2.06
CA ALA A 22 -17.57 31.00 1.67
C ALA A 22 -18.71 31.64 2.50
N LEU A 23 -19.47 30.85 3.27
CA LEU A 23 -20.54 31.40 4.12
C LEU A 23 -19.97 32.27 5.26
N PRO A 24 -20.64 33.36 5.63
CA PRO A 24 -20.27 34.12 6.82
C PRO A 24 -20.46 33.28 8.09
N PRO A 25 -19.71 33.56 9.17
CA PRO A 25 -19.90 32.92 10.47
C PRO A 25 -21.37 33.06 10.92
N SER A 26 -22.03 31.92 11.11
CA SER A 26 -23.44 31.85 11.50
C SER A 26 -23.76 30.49 12.12
N PRO A 27 -24.84 30.37 12.93
CA PRO A 27 -25.30 29.07 13.43
C PRO A 27 -25.57 28.06 12.31
N ALA A 28 -26.10 28.52 11.18
CA ALA A 28 -26.33 27.66 10.01
C ALA A 28 -25.01 27.10 9.45
N LYS A 29 -23.94 27.91 9.35
CA LYS A 29 -22.61 27.43 8.93
C LYS A 29 -22.05 26.42 9.92
N VAL A 30 -22.19 26.67 11.23
CA VAL A 30 -21.75 25.73 12.27
C VAL A 30 -22.47 24.39 12.13
N ASN A 31 -23.79 24.40 11.90
CA ASN A 31 -24.56 23.19 11.68
C ASN A 31 -24.13 22.46 10.40
N LEU A 32 -23.91 23.20 9.30
CA LEU A 32 -23.45 22.61 8.05
C LEU A 32 -22.09 21.92 8.16
N VAL A 33 -21.22 22.42 9.03
CA VAL A 33 -19.95 21.76 9.35
C VAL A 33 -20.20 20.57 10.26
N THR A 34 -20.86 20.77 11.39
CA THR A 34 -21.02 19.79 12.49
C THR A 34 -21.83 18.56 12.09
N TYR A 35 -22.87 18.74 11.29
CA TYR A 35 -23.80 17.67 10.90
C TYR A 35 -23.60 17.33 9.43
N SER A 36 -22.38 16.93 9.11
CA SER A 36 -21.99 16.58 7.75
C SER A 36 -21.24 15.26 7.68
N TYR A 37 -21.34 14.62 6.52
CA TYR A 37 -20.50 13.50 6.13
C TYR A 37 -20.12 13.61 4.65
N MET A 38 -19.01 13.00 4.26
CA MET A 38 -18.51 13.09 2.88
C MET A 38 -19.27 12.19 1.90
N LEU A 39 -19.55 12.75 0.72
CA LEU A 39 -20.04 12.05 -0.46
C LEU A 39 -18.99 12.02 -1.58
N ASP A 40 -18.12 13.03 -1.62
CA ASP A 40 -16.93 13.14 -2.48
C ASP A 40 -15.90 14.10 -1.85
N ASP A 41 -14.74 14.30 -2.47
CA ASP A 41 -13.64 15.15 -1.96
C ASP A 41 -14.06 16.59 -1.63
N ASP A 42 -15.01 17.14 -2.39
CA ASP A 42 -15.58 18.48 -2.18
C ASP A 42 -17.11 18.45 -2.00
N LEU A 43 -17.74 17.28 -1.82
CA LEU A 43 -19.21 17.15 -1.74
C LEU A 43 -19.64 16.49 -0.43
N TYR A 44 -20.59 17.11 0.28
CA TYR A 44 -20.99 16.70 1.62
C TYR A 44 -22.50 16.58 1.72
N GLY A 45 -22.99 15.50 2.34
CA GLY A 45 -24.35 15.43 2.84
C GLY A 45 -24.44 16.20 4.15
N SER A 46 -25.30 17.22 4.25
CA SER A 46 -25.33 18.11 5.43
C SER A 46 -26.66 18.84 5.59
N THR A 47 -26.89 19.49 6.73
CA THR A 47 -28.09 20.29 6.98
C THR A 47 -27.83 21.49 7.88
N PRO A 48 -28.47 22.65 7.63
CA PRO A 48 -28.49 23.76 8.59
C PRO A 48 -29.46 23.51 9.75
N ASN A 49 -30.37 22.54 9.64
CA ASN A 49 -31.45 22.24 10.58
C ASN A 49 -31.41 20.75 11.00
N PRO A 50 -30.45 20.34 11.84
CA PRO A 50 -30.26 18.93 12.21
C PRO A 50 -31.46 18.32 12.96
N GLU A 51 -32.19 19.14 13.72
CA GLU A 51 -33.38 18.70 14.48
C GLU A 51 -34.53 18.18 13.59
N GLU A 52 -34.52 18.48 12.28
CA GLU A 52 -35.51 17.96 11.33
C GLU A 52 -35.30 16.46 11.03
N ASP A 53 -34.09 15.94 11.25
CA ASP A 53 -33.75 14.55 10.96
C ASP A 53 -32.78 13.98 12.02
N PRO A 54 -33.24 13.05 12.88
CA PRO A 54 -32.39 12.45 13.91
C PRO A 54 -31.21 11.65 13.35
N SER A 55 -31.19 11.33 12.04
CA SER A 55 -30.09 10.63 11.38
C SER A 55 -28.76 11.41 11.42
N TYR A 56 -28.78 12.71 11.70
CA TYR A 56 -27.56 13.52 11.85
C TYR A 56 -26.86 13.36 13.20
N PHE A 57 -27.44 12.62 14.17
CA PHE A 57 -26.93 12.53 15.55
C PHE A 57 -26.21 11.20 15.87
N PHE A 58 -25.82 10.42 14.86
CA PHE A 58 -24.96 9.27 15.09
C PHE A 58 -23.59 9.74 15.58
N ASN A 59 -23.18 9.28 16.75
CA ASN A 59 -21.91 9.67 17.34
C ASN A 59 -20.76 8.75 16.90
N HIS A 60 -19.56 9.30 16.96
CA HIS A 60 -18.34 8.54 16.75
C HIS A 60 -18.01 7.60 17.93
N SER A 61 -17.54 6.39 17.63
CA SER A 61 -16.74 5.58 18.56
C SER A 61 -15.58 4.88 17.84
N CYS A 62 -14.42 4.83 18.48
CA CYS A 62 -13.29 4.00 18.02
C CYS A 62 -13.55 2.50 18.20
N ALA A 63 -14.51 2.12 19.04
CA ALA A 63 -15.04 0.76 19.21
C ALA A 63 -16.55 0.78 18.87
N PRO A 64 -16.90 0.86 17.58
CA PRO A 64 -18.29 1.05 17.16
C PRO A 64 -19.16 -0.19 17.40
N ASN A 65 -20.47 0.02 17.49
CA ASN A 65 -21.47 -1.05 17.48
C ASN A 65 -22.31 -1.07 16.20
N CYS A 66 -22.13 -0.09 15.32
CA CYS A 66 -22.77 0.02 14.02
C CYS A 66 -21.74 0.31 12.93
N TRP A 67 -22.10 -0.05 11.69
CA TRP A 67 -21.32 0.23 10.50
C TRP A 67 -22.22 0.44 9.28
N TYR A 68 -21.63 0.88 8.16
CA TYR A 68 -22.36 1.06 6.91
C TYR A 68 -22.51 -0.25 6.14
N SER A 69 -23.51 -0.31 5.27
CA SER A 69 -23.73 -1.40 4.32
C SER A 69 -24.19 -0.78 3.00
N GLY A 70 -23.24 -0.18 2.28
CA GLY A 70 -23.53 0.77 1.20
C GLY A 70 -23.90 2.16 1.75
N ASP A 71 -24.28 3.08 0.87
CA ASP A 71 -24.44 4.50 1.23
C ASP A 71 -25.70 4.82 2.04
N ASN A 72 -26.69 3.94 1.97
CA ASN A 72 -28.05 4.21 2.44
C ASN A 72 -28.46 3.37 3.65
N LEU A 73 -27.55 2.64 4.28
CA LEU A 73 -27.90 1.65 5.29
C LEU A 73 -26.85 1.57 6.40
N ILE A 74 -27.30 1.76 7.63
CA ILE A 74 -26.53 1.48 8.85
C ILE A 74 -27.09 0.22 9.49
N VAL A 75 -26.21 -0.73 9.81
CA VAL A 75 -26.59 -1.97 10.50
C VAL A 75 -25.72 -2.18 11.74
N ALA A 76 -26.26 -2.95 12.69
CA ALA A 76 -25.54 -3.33 13.88
C ALA A 76 -24.42 -4.33 13.54
N MET A 77 -23.26 -4.15 14.17
CA MET A 77 -22.12 -5.07 14.10
C MET A 77 -22.28 -6.25 15.06
N ARG A 78 -23.03 -6.05 16.13
CA ARG A 78 -23.30 -6.99 17.22
C ARG A 78 -24.62 -6.63 17.89
N ASP A 79 -25.04 -7.44 18.85
CA ASP A 79 -26.14 -7.08 19.73
C ASP A 79 -25.83 -5.77 20.48
N ILE A 80 -26.81 -4.87 20.47
CA ILE A 80 -26.74 -3.54 21.10
C ILE A 80 -27.64 -3.59 22.34
N ARG A 81 -27.10 -3.19 23.49
CA ARG A 81 -27.84 -3.21 24.75
C ARG A 81 -28.86 -2.08 24.80
N MET A 82 -29.90 -2.27 25.61
CA MET A 82 -30.80 -1.17 25.98
C MET A 82 -29.98 -0.03 26.60
N ASP A 83 -30.30 1.21 26.20
CA ASP A 83 -29.63 2.45 26.60
C ASP A 83 -28.16 2.60 26.12
N GLU A 84 -27.65 1.67 25.31
CA GLU A 84 -26.34 1.82 24.65
C GLU A 84 -26.44 2.81 23.49
N HIS A 85 -25.50 3.75 23.40
CA HIS A 85 -25.45 4.69 22.29
C HIS A 85 -25.20 3.96 20.98
N ILE A 86 -25.94 4.34 19.93
CA ILE A 86 -25.73 3.86 18.58
C ILE A 86 -24.59 4.67 17.97
N VAL A 87 -23.47 4.00 17.70
CA VAL A 87 -22.21 4.66 17.30
C VAL A 87 -21.53 3.93 16.16
N TYR A 88 -20.93 4.69 15.26
CA TYR A 88 -20.07 4.17 14.20
C TYR A 88 -18.71 4.87 14.20
N ASP A 89 -17.77 4.35 13.43
CA ASP A 89 -16.47 4.97 13.25
C ASP A 89 -16.54 5.98 12.11
N TYR A 90 -16.35 7.28 12.38
CA TYR A 90 -16.48 8.32 11.35
C TYR A 90 -15.50 8.13 10.18
N ALA A 91 -14.39 7.41 10.36
CA ALA A 91 -13.54 7.02 9.24
C ALA A 91 -14.25 6.14 8.18
N MET A 92 -15.44 5.59 8.48
CA MET A 92 -16.30 4.89 7.52
C MET A 92 -16.96 5.81 6.50
N THR A 93 -17.05 7.12 6.78
CA THR A 93 -17.63 8.14 5.91
C THR A 93 -16.64 9.24 5.54
N GLU A 94 -15.60 9.45 6.34
CA GLU A 94 -14.70 10.60 6.25
C GLU A 94 -13.29 10.24 5.73
N THR A 95 -12.65 11.20 5.06
CA THR A 95 -11.21 11.24 4.76
C THR A 95 -10.56 12.49 5.37
N GLU A 96 -9.27 12.72 5.16
CA GLU A 96 -8.55 13.89 5.67
C GLU A 96 -9.09 15.22 5.12
N ALA A 97 -9.87 15.18 4.04
CA ALA A 97 -10.55 16.35 3.50
C ALA A 97 -11.79 16.77 4.32
N SER A 98 -12.20 15.94 5.29
CA SER A 98 -13.36 16.17 6.15
C SER A 98 -13.37 17.56 6.80
N LEU A 99 -14.56 18.14 6.90
CA LEU A 99 -14.81 19.37 7.65
C LEU A 99 -14.56 19.21 9.16
N HIS A 100 -14.45 17.96 9.64
CA HIS A 100 -14.21 17.62 11.04
C HIS A 100 -12.75 17.34 11.36
N ALA A 101 -11.83 17.43 10.39
CA ALA A 101 -10.44 17.02 10.58
C ALA A 101 -9.81 17.70 11.82
N GLY A 102 -9.31 16.90 12.76
CA GLY A 102 -8.84 17.37 14.07
C GLY A 102 -9.88 17.31 15.19
N LEU A 103 -11.05 16.70 14.97
CA LEU A 103 -12.07 16.51 16.00
C LEU A 103 -11.52 15.72 17.19
N VAL A 104 -11.69 16.24 18.39
CA VAL A 104 -11.28 15.56 19.63
C VAL A 104 -12.25 14.41 19.90
N CYS A 105 -11.72 13.19 19.95
CA CYS A 105 -12.48 11.98 20.22
C CYS A 105 -12.76 11.83 21.71
N LEU A 106 -14.05 11.70 22.05
CA LEU A 106 -14.54 11.57 23.42
C LEU A 106 -15.11 10.17 23.72
N CYS A 107 -14.85 9.17 22.86
CA CYS A 107 -15.49 7.87 22.98
C CYS A 107 -14.97 7.03 24.18
N GLY A 108 -13.76 7.32 24.67
CA GLY A 108 -13.15 6.60 25.79
C GLY A 108 -12.83 5.12 25.52
N ALA A 109 -12.88 4.66 24.27
CA ALA A 109 -12.59 3.27 23.90
C ALA A 109 -11.26 2.79 24.50
N GLY A 110 -11.27 1.60 25.11
CA GLY A 110 -10.10 1.02 25.78
C GLY A 110 -9.84 1.52 27.21
N THR A 111 -10.56 2.52 27.71
CA THR A 111 -10.48 2.95 29.13
C THR A 111 -11.47 2.18 30.01
N LYS A 112 -11.31 2.24 31.35
CA LYS A 112 -12.32 1.70 32.30
C LYS A 112 -13.64 2.48 32.26
N GLU A 113 -13.63 3.72 31.77
CA GLU A 113 -14.78 4.63 31.74
C GLU A 113 -15.56 4.57 30.43
N GLY A 114 -14.89 4.36 29.29
CA GLY A 114 -15.51 4.24 27.96
C GLY A 114 -16.13 2.87 27.66
N GLY A 115 -16.56 2.16 28.69
CA GLY A 115 -17.14 0.82 28.57
C GLY A 115 -17.39 0.19 29.93
N ARG A 116 -18.37 0.72 30.69
CA ARG A 116 -19.00 -0.08 31.74
C ARG A 116 -19.83 -1.17 31.06
N GLU A 117 -19.34 -2.39 31.18
CA GLU A 117 -20.05 -3.64 30.95
C GLU A 117 -20.51 -3.84 29.48
N GLY A 118 -19.69 -4.55 28.70
CA GLY A 118 -20.10 -5.12 27.41
C GLY A 118 -19.35 -4.54 26.22
N GLY A 119 -18.31 -5.24 25.77
CA GLY A 119 -17.66 -4.94 24.49
C GLY A 119 -16.25 -4.36 24.59
N ARG A 120 -15.44 -4.80 25.57
CA ARG A 120 -13.98 -4.73 25.37
C ARG A 120 -13.62 -5.69 24.25
N GLU A 121 -13.52 -5.17 23.04
CA GLU A 121 -12.77 -5.87 22.00
C GLU A 121 -11.29 -5.64 22.28
N GLU A 122 -10.54 -6.72 22.44
CA GLU A 122 -9.10 -6.64 22.73
C GLU A 122 -8.38 -5.87 21.62
N GLY A 123 -7.55 -4.90 22.01
CA GLY A 123 -6.67 -4.14 21.10
C GLY A 123 -7.27 -2.88 20.47
N VAL A 124 -8.50 -2.47 20.80
CA VAL A 124 -9.09 -1.22 20.31
C VAL A 124 -8.93 -0.09 21.35
N HIS A 125 -8.22 0.97 20.96
CA HIS A 125 -7.96 2.15 21.80
C HIS A 125 -8.56 3.43 21.18
N CYS A 126 -8.97 4.37 22.04
CA CYS A 126 -9.38 5.70 21.63
C CYS A 126 -8.24 6.42 20.89
N ARG A 127 -8.56 7.06 19.75
CA ARG A 127 -7.58 7.81 18.94
C ARG A 127 -7.19 9.17 19.55
N GLY A 128 -8.00 9.70 20.46
CA GLY A 128 -7.83 11.04 21.03
C GLY A 128 -8.16 12.18 20.06
N VAL A 129 -7.60 12.17 18.84
CA VAL A 129 -7.91 13.13 17.77
C VAL A 129 -8.19 12.37 16.47
N LEU A 130 -9.31 12.67 15.82
CA LEU A 130 -9.69 12.09 14.55
C LEU A 130 -9.02 12.85 13.41
N ARG A 131 -8.11 12.16 12.71
CA ARG A 131 -7.40 12.68 11.53
C ARG A 131 -8.06 12.26 10.23
N PHE A 132 -8.88 11.22 10.27
CA PHE A 132 -9.55 10.61 9.11
C PHE A 132 -8.58 10.12 8.02
N ASP A 133 -7.37 9.72 8.43
CA ASP A 133 -6.39 8.99 7.62
C ASP A 133 -6.45 7.47 7.87
N ASP A 134 -7.40 7.00 8.69
CA ASP A 134 -7.52 5.60 9.10
C ASP A 134 -7.79 4.66 7.93
N TRP A 135 -8.48 5.13 6.89
CA TRP A 135 -8.74 4.36 5.66
C TRP A 135 -7.46 3.99 4.90
N ARG A 136 -6.34 4.67 5.15
CA ARG A 136 -5.01 4.31 4.63
C ARG A 136 -4.30 3.24 5.46
N ARG A 137 -4.77 2.97 6.68
CA ARG A 137 -4.17 1.98 7.57
C ARG A 137 -4.66 0.59 7.20
N ALA A 138 -3.76 -0.29 6.76
CA ALA A 138 -4.07 -1.65 6.33
C ALA A 138 -4.98 -2.43 7.31
N SER A 139 -4.69 -2.36 8.62
CA SER A 139 -5.48 -3.06 9.63
C SER A 139 -6.91 -2.55 9.74
N TRP A 140 -7.11 -1.24 9.57
CA TRP A 140 -8.43 -0.62 9.60
C TRP A 140 -9.19 -0.90 8.29
N ALA A 141 -8.53 -0.70 7.14
CA ALA A 141 -9.11 -0.99 5.82
C ALA A 141 -9.53 -2.46 5.69
N HIS A 142 -8.68 -3.41 6.10
CA HIS A 142 -9.03 -4.84 6.10
C HIS A 142 -10.29 -5.13 6.92
N ARG A 143 -10.39 -4.50 8.09
CA ARG A 143 -11.51 -4.70 9.02
C ARG A 143 -12.82 -4.10 8.49
N TYR A 144 -12.76 -2.90 7.90
CA TYR A 144 -13.96 -2.11 7.63
C TYR A 144 -14.29 -1.92 6.15
N ARG A 145 -13.44 -2.32 5.19
CA ARG A 145 -13.67 -2.10 3.73
C ARG A 145 -15.05 -2.47 3.21
N LYS A 146 -15.70 -3.51 3.75
CA LYS A 146 -17.05 -3.93 3.32
C LYS A 146 -18.17 -3.14 4.01
N HIS A 147 -17.80 -2.21 4.88
CA HIS A 147 -18.66 -1.57 5.88
C HIS A 147 -18.46 -0.06 5.95
N VAL A 148 -17.97 0.52 4.85
CA VAL A 148 -17.80 1.95 4.63
C VAL A 148 -18.75 2.44 3.52
N THR A 149 -18.86 3.75 3.34
CA THR A 149 -19.55 4.33 2.18
C THR A 149 -18.80 4.04 0.88
N SER A 150 -19.49 4.15 -0.26
CA SER A 150 -18.90 4.01 -1.59
C SER A 150 -17.75 4.98 -1.82
N TYR A 151 -17.84 6.20 -1.25
CA TYR A 151 -16.77 7.20 -1.32
C TYR A 151 -15.49 6.70 -0.65
N VAL A 152 -15.56 6.28 0.62
CA VAL A 152 -14.39 5.76 1.34
C VAL A 152 -13.89 4.46 0.72
N HIS A 153 -14.78 3.59 0.22
CA HIS A 153 -14.38 2.39 -0.52
C HIS A 153 -13.54 2.73 -1.75
N LYS A 154 -13.99 3.69 -2.57
CA LYS A 154 -13.25 4.18 -3.74
C LYS A 154 -11.87 4.71 -3.33
N LYS A 155 -11.77 5.44 -2.21
CA LYS A 155 -10.49 5.93 -1.69
C LYS A 155 -9.56 4.79 -1.29
N MET A 156 -10.05 3.76 -0.63
CA MET A 156 -9.23 2.57 -0.33
C MET A 156 -8.71 1.89 -1.60
N GLU A 157 -9.51 1.82 -2.66
CA GLU A 157 -9.08 1.29 -3.96
C GLU A 157 -7.99 2.16 -4.60
N GLU A 158 -8.10 3.50 -4.50
CA GLU A 158 -7.07 4.45 -4.95
C GLU A 158 -5.75 4.30 -4.15
N ASN A 159 -5.79 3.88 -2.89
CA ASN A 159 -4.64 3.72 -1.98
C ASN A 159 -3.93 2.35 -2.10
N SER A 160 -4.15 1.64 -3.22
CA SER A 160 -3.46 0.40 -3.55
C SER A 160 -3.54 -0.75 -2.52
N TRP A 161 -4.45 -0.72 -1.54
CA TRP A 161 -4.79 -1.88 -0.68
C TRP A 161 -5.74 -2.84 -1.42
N LEU A 162 -5.46 -3.08 -2.70
CA LEU A 162 -6.38 -3.64 -3.69
C LEU A 162 -6.86 -5.05 -3.30
N ASP A 163 -5.94 -5.89 -2.82
CA ASP A 163 -6.26 -7.26 -2.44
C ASP A 163 -6.37 -7.39 -0.91
N PRO A 164 -7.56 -7.72 -0.37
CA PRO A 164 -7.75 -7.91 1.08
C PRO A 164 -6.95 -9.08 1.64
N ARG A 165 -6.47 -9.98 0.78
CA ARG A 165 -5.61 -11.09 1.13
C ARG A 165 -4.17 -10.63 1.36
N ILE A 166 -3.80 -9.40 1.06
CA ILE A 166 -2.41 -8.92 1.20
C ILE A 166 -2.33 -8.00 2.40
N VAL A 167 -1.48 -8.36 3.36
CA VAL A 167 -1.31 -7.59 4.60
C VAL A 167 0.15 -7.30 4.88
N LEU A 168 0.42 -6.14 5.47
CA LEU A 168 1.74 -5.81 6.00
C LEU A 168 2.00 -6.63 7.29
N ARG A 169 3.06 -7.42 7.32
CA ARG A 169 3.53 -8.15 8.49
C ARG A 169 4.92 -7.70 8.89
N TYR A 170 5.17 -7.70 10.20
CA TYR A 170 6.50 -7.43 10.73
C TYR A 170 7.27 -8.74 10.89
N LYS A 171 8.52 -8.83 10.42
CA LYS A 171 9.32 -10.04 10.72
C LYS A 171 9.81 -9.94 12.16
N LYS A 172 9.62 -10.99 12.96
CA LYS A 172 10.14 -11.07 14.32
C LYS A 172 11.67 -11.00 14.26
N ARG A 173 12.28 -10.11 15.06
CA ARG A 173 13.73 -10.12 15.27
C ARG A 173 14.07 -11.40 16.02
N THR A 174 14.63 -12.41 15.35
CA THR A 174 15.17 -13.58 16.02
C THR A 174 16.43 -13.15 16.75
N GLY A 175 16.33 -12.95 18.06
CA GLY A 175 17.48 -12.94 18.95
C GLY A 175 18.15 -14.31 18.88
N ASP A 176 19.47 -14.31 18.90
CA ASP A 176 20.28 -15.51 18.93
C ASP A 176 19.89 -16.36 20.15
N GLY A 177 19.43 -17.59 19.91
CA GLY A 177 19.24 -18.64 20.93
C GLY A 177 17.87 -18.78 21.58
N GLY A 178 17.24 -19.95 21.35
CA GLY A 178 16.24 -20.54 22.25
C GLY A 178 14.80 -20.47 21.77
N GLU A 179 14.26 -21.61 21.34
CA GLU A 179 12.83 -21.85 21.18
C GLU A 179 12.10 -21.60 22.52
N GLU A 180 11.06 -20.77 22.51
CA GLU A 180 9.84 -20.96 23.30
C GLU A 180 8.74 -20.02 22.78
N GLU A 181 7.59 -20.61 22.45
CA GLU A 181 6.36 -19.86 22.17
C GLU A 181 5.82 -19.28 23.48
N GLY A 182 5.78 -17.94 23.58
CA GLY A 182 5.23 -17.25 24.74
C GLY A 182 4.63 -15.90 24.37
N GLU A 183 3.37 -15.70 24.71
CA GLU A 183 2.62 -14.45 24.58
C GLU A 183 3.22 -13.37 25.52
N GLY A 184 3.96 -12.42 24.94
CA GLY A 184 4.66 -11.36 25.66
C GLY A 184 3.86 -10.07 25.78
N ARG A 185 3.24 -9.90 26.95
CA ARG A 185 2.59 -8.70 27.52
C ARG A 185 3.52 -7.48 27.51
N GLN A 186 3.08 -6.34 26.97
CA GLN A 186 3.80 -5.07 27.06
C GLN A 186 3.56 -4.39 28.41
N GLY A 187 4.64 -4.10 29.14
CA GLY A 187 4.65 -3.24 30.32
C GLY A 187 5.17 -1.86 29.95
N GLU A 188 4.43 -0.84 30.36
CA GLU A 188 4.75 0.58 30.19
C GLU A 188 5.88 1.00 31.13
N GLY A 189 6.77 1.85 30.63
CA GLY A 189 7.74 2.59 31.42
C GLY A 189 7.82 4.02 30.89
N GLU A 190 7.18 4.93 31.63
CA GLU A 190 7.16 6.37 31.43
C GLU A 190 8.55 7.00 31.60
N GLY A 191 8.81 8.10 30.88
CA GLY A 191 9.96 8.98 31.14
C GLY A 191 10.13 10.06 30.07
N GLY A 192 9.56 11.25 30.32
CA GLY A 192 9.66 12.42 29.46
C GLY A 192 11.02 13.13 29.49
N GLY A 193 11.24 14.00 28.51
CA GLY A 193 12.37 14.93 28.48
C GLY A 193 12.55 15.59 27.11
N GLU A 194 12.19 16.88 27.03
CA GLU A 194 12.48 17.78 25.91
C GLU A 194 14.01 18.00 25.74
N GLY A 195 14.49 18.16 24.50
CA GLY A 195 15.84 18.67 24.25
C GLY A 195 16.42 18.46 22.85
N GLY A 196 16.57 19.56 22.10
CA GLY A 196 17.71 19.90 21.22
C GLY A 196 18.19 18.92 20.13
N MET A 197 17.97 19.27 18.86
CA MET A 197 18.67 18.67 17.72
C MET A 197 19.85 19.56 17.29
N GLU A 198 21.08 19.14 17.61
CA GLU A 198 22.31 19.53 16.90
C GLU A 198 23.23 18.30 16.73
N GLY A 199 23.61 18.04 15.47
CA GLY A 199 24.91 17.53 14.96
C GLY A 199 25.60 16.29 15.55
N GLY A 200 25.83 15.29 14.67
CA GLY A 200 27.20 14.75 14.47
C GLY A 200 27.44 13.24 14.61
N GLY A 201 27.81 12.61 13.49
CA GLY A 201 28.68 11.40 13.37
C GLY A 201 28.09 10.04 13.77
N GLU A 202 28.45 8.89 13.22
CA GLU A 202 29.41 8.46 12.19
C GLU A 202 29.06 6.98 11.87
N GLY A 203 29.30 6.55 10.62
CA GLY A 203 29.67 5.17 10.25
C GLY A 203 28.77 4.00 10.67
N GLY A 204 27.83 3.61 9.81
CA GLY A 204 27.17 2.31 9.86
C GLY A 204 26.65 1.90 8.49
N ASP A 205 27.24 0.82 7.94
CA ASP A 205 26.84 0.00 6.77
C ASP A 205 25.54 0.42 6.07
N GLY A 206 25.67 1.24 5.02
CA GLY A 206 24.58 1.80 4.21
C GLY A 206 24.05 0.87 3.13
N GLY A 207 24.10 -0.45 3.33
CA GLY A 207 23.34 -1.37 2.49
C GLY A 207 21.85 -1.09 2.69
N ARG A 208 21.07 -1.03 1.58
CA ARG A 208 19.60 -0.96 1.56
C ARG A 208 19.10 -1.55 2.86
N GLY A 209 18.56 -0.69 3.74
CA GLY A 209 17.88 -1.14 4.93
C GLY A 209 16.89 -2.14 4.42
N THR A 210 17.22 -3.42 4.56
CA THR A 210 16.28 -4.45 4.22
C THR A 210 15.08 -4.08 5.07
N GLY A 211 13.90 -3.92 4.48
CA GLY A 211 12.67 -3.99 5.25
C GLY A 211 12.52 -5.40 5.85
N LEU A 212 13.58 -5.97 6.44
CA LEU A 212 13.54 -7.23 7.17
C LEU A 212 12.66 -7.08 8.40
N ASP A 213 12.24 -5.89 8.80
CA ASP A 213 11.23 -5.69 9.81
C ASP A 213 9.81 -5.64 9.24
N LYS A 214 9.56 -5.48 7.93
CA LYS A 214 8.21 -5.42 7.32
C LYS A 214 8.11 -5.99 5.90
N GLY A 215 7.09 -6.78 5.60
CA GLY A 215 6.83 -7.29 4.26
C GLY A 215 5.35 -7.57 3.99
N LEU A 216 4.99 -7.66 2.71
CA LEU A 216 3.64 -8.02 2.28
C LEU A 216 3.45 -9.53 2.34
N VAL A 217 2.42 -10.01 3.04
CA VAL A 217 2.13 -11.44 3.19
C VAL A 217 0.72 -11.73 2.73
N ALA A 218 0.57 -12.79 1.95
CA ALA A 218 -0.75 -13.30 1.55
C ALA A 218 -1.43 -13.99 2.75
N THR A 219 -2.69 -13.70 3.06
CA THR A 219 -3.48 -14.34 4.12
C THR A 219 -4.42 -15.42 3.58
N ALA A 220 -4.55 -15.51 2.26
CA ALA A 220 -5.25 -16.57 1.54
C ALA A 220 -4.51 -16.83 0.20
N PRO A 221 -4.75 -17.97 -0.48
CA PRO A 221 -4.12 -18.25 -1.76
C PRO A 221 -4.37 -17.16 -2.80
N VAL A 222 -3.32 -16.78 -3.54
CA VAL A 222 -3.38 -15.91 -4.73
C VAL A 222 -2.98 -16.74 -5.94
N GLN A 223 -3.81 -16.75 -6.97
CA GLN A 223 -3.61 -17.54 -8.19
C GLN A 223 -2.65 -16.82 -9.13
N LYS A 224 -1.89 -17.60 -9.91
CA LYS A 224 -1.07 -17.08 -11.00
C LYS A 224 -1.92 -16.18 -11.92
N GLY A 225 -1.39 -15.00 -12.24
CA GLY A 225 -2.00 -14.00 -13.11
C GLY A 225 -2.88 -12.98 -12.39
N GLU A 226 -3.19 -13.17 -11.10
CA GLU A 226 -3.94 -12.18 -10.34
C GLU A 226 -3.10 -10.93 -10.07
N LEU A 227 -3.76 -9.76 -10.09
CA LEU A 227 -3.17 -8.49 -9.68
C LEU A 227 -2.88 -8.52 -8.17
N VAL A 228 -1.67 -8.12 -7.81
CA VAL A 228 -1.15 -8.17 -6.45
C VAL A 228 -1.00 -6.77 -5.86
N LEU A 229 -0.39 -5.85 -6.59
CA LEU A 229 -0.27 -4.44 -6.18
C LEU A 229 -0.08 -3.55 -7.41
N VAL A 230 -0.34 -2.26 -7.22
CA VAL A 230 -0.05 -1.21 -8.21
C VAL A 230 0.79 -0.15 -7.53
N PHE A 231 1.91 0.20 -8.16
CA PHE A 231 2.74 1.33 -7.73
C PHE A 231 2.03 2.64 -8.05
N VAL A 232 1.77 3.44 -7.02
CA VAL A 232 1.05 4.72 -7.12
C VAL A 232 1.90 5.83 -6.53
N GLY A 233 1.92 6.98 -7.19
CA GLY A 233 2.59 8.17 -6.69
C GLY A 233 2.86 9.17 -7.81
N LYS A 234 3.87 10.02 -7.60
CA LYS A 234 4.23 11.07 -8.56
C LYS A 234 5.26 10.53 -9.55
N VAL A 235 5.08 10.83 -10.83
CA VAL A 235 6.09 10.55 -11.87
C VAL A 235 7.02 11.75 -12.02
N VAL A 236 8.33 11.49 -12.03
CA VAL A 236 9.42 12.46 -12.17
C VAL A 236 10.45 11.97 -13.19
N ASP A 237 11.23 12.88 -13.74
CA ASP A 237 12.43 12.56 -14.52
C ASP A 237 13.63 12.25 -13.59
N LEU A 238 14.79 11.95 -14.18
CA LEU A 238 15.99 11.61 -13.41
C LEU A 238 16.45 12.76 -12.49
N ASP A 239 16.44 14.00 -12.98
CA ASP A 239 16.85 15.15 -12.19
C ASP A 239 15.88 15.37 -11.00
N GLY A 240 14.58 15.21 -11.25
CA GLY A 240 13.55 15.23 -10.22
C GLY A 240 13.70 14.12 -9.19
N LEU A 241 14.06 12.90 -9.62
CA LEU A 241 14.36 11.78 -8.73
C LEU A 241 15.57 12.09 -7.84
N LEU A 242 16.68 12.54 -8.41
CA LEU A 242 17.90 12.88 -7.68
C LEU A 242 17.68 14.03 -6.69
N ALA A 243 16.80 14.97 -7.03
CA ALA A 243 16.40 16.07 -6.15
C ALA A 243 15.34 15.68 -5.08
N SER A 244 14.71 14.51 -5.20
CA SER A 244 13.57 14.11 -4.36
C SER A 244 13.95 13.66 -2.94
N GLY A 245 15.24 13.52 -2.67
CA GLY A 245 15.78 13.06 -1.39
C GLY A 245 15.84 11.52 -1.26
N ARG A 246 16.62 11.06 -0.29
CA ARG A 246 17.00 9.63 -0.15
C ARG A 246 15.80 8.68 -0.09
N ARG A 247 14.79 8.97 0.73
CA ARG A 247 13.59 8.11 0.88
C ARG A 247 12.90 7.84 -0.47
N ASN A 248 12.70 8.90 -1.25
CA ASN A 248 11.97 8.80 -2.51
C ASN A 248 12.81 8.08 -3.57
N MET A 249 14.13 8.24 -3.54
CA MET A 249 15.04 7.45 -4.37
C MET A 249 14.99 5.95 -4.04
N GLU A 250 15.06 5.60 -2.74
CA GLU A 250 15.06 4.21 -2.27
C GLU A 250 13.76 3.45 -2.57
N LEU A 251 12.64 4.16 -2.60
CA LEU A 251 11.31 3.62 -2.86
C LEU A 251 10.82 3.89 -4.29
N SER A 252 11.69 4.36 -5.17
CA SER A 252 11.30 4.66 -6.55
C SER A 252 11.13 3.40 -7.40
N LEU A 253 10.24 3.49 -8.39
CA LEU A 253 10.10 2.51 -9.46
C LEU A 253 10.37 3.17 -10.79
N GLN A 254 11.28 2.62 -11.60
CA GLN A 254 11.44 3.10 -12.97
C GLN A 254 10.26 2.63 -13.82
N VAL A 255 9.52 3.58 -14.42
CA VAL A 255 8.30 3.29 -15.20
C VAL A 255 8.50 3.49 -16.71
N HIS A 256 9.56 4.22 -17.09
CA HIS A 256 9.96 4.44 -18.47
C HIS A 256 11.50 4.59 -18.56
N ASP A 257 12.04 4.67 -19.78
CA ASP A 257 13.48 4.86 -20.02
C ASP A 257 14.09 6.10 -19.34
N SER A 258 13.26 7.08 -18.99
CA SER A 258 13.64 8.39 -18.47
C SER A 258 12.73 8.88 -17.34
N LEU A 259 11.82 8.02 -16.84
CA LEU A 259 10.83 8.39 -15.83
C LEU A 259 10.79 7.38 -14.69
N TRP A 260 10.60 7.92 -13.48
CA TRP A 260 10.47 7.19 -12.22
C TRP A 260 9.19 7.61 -11.51
N GLN A 261 8.46 6.63 -10.99
CA GLN A 261 7.45 6.87 -9.97
C GLN A 261 8.15 6.94 -8.61
N ILE A 262 7.83 7.98 -7.84
CA ILE A 262 8.23 8.14 -6.43
C ILE A 262 7.00 8.04 -5.53
N PRO A 263 7.16 7.62 -4.25
CA PRO A 263 6.05 7.45 -3.33
C PRO A 263 5.15 8.67 -3.22
N SER A 264 3.88 8.43 -2.90
CA SER A 264 2.96 9.53 -2.61
C SER A 264 3.41 10.34 -1.40
N SER A 265 3.12 11.65 -1.42
CA SER A 265 3.26 12.51 -0.25
C SER A 265 2.12 12.33 0.76
N SER A 266 1.07 11.58 0.40
CA SER A 266 -0.11 11.34 1.26
C SER A 266 0.08 10.23 2.31
N GLY A 267 1.24 9.57 2.34
CA GLY A 267 1.54 8.50 3.27
C GLY A 267 2.14 7.27 2.58
N PRO A 268 2.45 6.21 3.34
CA PRO A 268 2.97 4.97 2.78
C PRO A 268 1.88 4.18 2.05
N GLU A 269 2.20 3.65 0.89
CA GLU A 269 1.33 2.80 0.07
C GLU A 269 1.71 1.32 0.19
N THR A 270 0.81 0.39 -0.17
CA THR A 270 1.11 -1.06 -0.17
C THR A 270 2.40 -1.38 -0.94
N SER A 271 2.59 -0.72 -2.08
CA SER A 271 3.76 -0.89 -2.95
C SER A 271 5.08 -0.52 -2.28
N ASP A 272 5.07 0.36 -1.28
CA ASP A 272 6.29 0.79 -0.56
C ASP A 272 6.88 -0.34 0.30
N PHE A 273 6.15 -1.44 0.50
CA PHE A 273 6.54 -2.57 1.36
C PHE A 273 6.83 -3.88 0.60
N VAL A 274 6.79 -3.86 -0.75
CA VAL A 274 7.13 -5.06 -1.52
C VAL A 274 8.64 -5.30 -1.47
N ASN A 275 9.03 -6.47 -0.96
CA ASN A 275 10.44 -6.81 -0.77
C ASN A 275 11.04 -7.53 -1.99
N HIS A 276 12.37 -7.57 -2.01
CA HIS A 276 13.12 -8.36 -2.97
C HIS A 276 13.17 -9.85 -2.63
N SER A 277 13.07 -10.70 -3.66
CA SER A 277 13.58 -12.07 -3.64
C SER A 277 14.24 -12.44 -4.98
N CYS A 278 15.33 -13.22 -4.93
CA CYS A 278 15.91 -13.84 -6.14
C CYS A 278 15.06 -15.01 -6.67
N ASP A 279 14.09 -15.47 -5.86
CA ASP A 279 13.04 -16.41 -6.25
C ASP A 279 11.66 -15.77 -6.01
N ALA A 280 11.44 -14.65 -6.69
CA ALA A 280 10.24 -13.86 -6.57
C ALA A 280 9.00 -14.62 -7.07
N ASN A 281 7.87 -14.36 -6.42
CA ASN A 281 6.57 -14.96 -6.74
C ASN A 281 5.62 -14.01 -7.45
N ALA A 282 6.01 -12.74 -7.58
CA ALA A 282 5.33 -11.72 -8.35
C ALA A 282 6.28 -11.04 -9.34
N GLY A 283 5.72 -10.40 -10.36
CA GLY A 283 6.45 -9.75 -11.44
C GLY A 283 5.59 -8.74 -12.17
N MET A 284 6.22 -7.96 -13.06
CA MET A 284 5.55 -6.82 -13.70
C MET A 284 4.60 -7.28 -14.81
N ALA A 285 3.35 -6.84 -14.76
CA ALA A 285 2.42 -6.97 -15.90
C ALA A 285 2.62 -5.84 -16.92
N ASP A 286 2.88 -4.64 -16.40
CA ASP A 286 3.14 -3.42 -17.17
C ASP A 286 4.19 -2.55 -16.42
N SER A 287 4.20 -1.23 -16.61
CA SER A 287 5.16 -0.35 -15.94
C SER A 287 4.89 -0.11 -14.45
N THR A 288 3.68 -0.36 -13.95
CA THR A 288 3.27 -0.04 -12.57
C THR A 288 2.50 -1.15 -11.87
N SER A 289 1.92 -2.10 -12.61
CA SER A 289 1.11 -3.20 -12.08
C SER A 289 1.97 -4.44 -11.86
N VAL A 290 1.79 -5.08 -10.71
CA VAL A 290 2.45 -6.33 -10.33
C VAL A 290 1.41 -7.45 -10.25
N ILE A 291 1.71 -8.57 -10.88
CA ILE A 291 0.87 -9.78 -10.87
C ILE A 291 1.62 -10.96 -10.25
N ALA A 292 0.88 -11.94 -9.73
CA ALA A 292 1.45 -13.22 -9.33
C ALA A 292 1.94 -14.00 -10.56
N ILE A 293 3.21 -14.42 -10.58
CA ILE A 293 3.78 -15.19 -11.72
C ILE A 293 3.71 -16.71 -11.51
N ARG A 294 3.38 -17.11 -10.28
CA ARG A 294 3.01 -18.45 -9.86
C ARG A 294 1.94 -18.35 -8.77
N ASN A 295 1.33 -19.47 -8.39
CA ASN A 295 0.44 -19.47 -7.23
C ASN A 295 1.24 -19.09 -5.97
N ILE A 296 0.64 -18.26 -5.13
CA ILE A 296 1.18 -17.78 -3.86
C ILE A 296 0.32 -18.38 -2.75
N ALA A 297 0.95 -19.07 -1.80
CA ALA A 297 0.24 -19.71 -0.70
C ALA A 297 -0.15 -18.69 0.39
N ALA A 298 -1.18 -19.01 1.18
CA ALA A 298 -1.43 -18.27 2.41
C ALA A 298 -0.21 -18.38 3.35
N GLY A 299 0.20 -17.26 3.93
CA GLY A 299 1.41 -17.11 4.75
C GLY A 299 2.68 -16.77 3.96
N GLU A 300 2.65 -16.83 2.63
CA GLU A 300 3.82 -16.54 1.80
C GLU A 300 4.03 -15.03 1.64
N GLU A 301 5.29 -14.59 1.73
CA GLU A 301 5.67 -13.19 1.47
C GLU A 301 5.63 -12.91 -0.03
N ILE A 302 4.99 -11.82 -0.41
CA ILE A 302 4.92 -11.33 -1.78
C ILE A 302 6.19 -10.54 -2.07
N THR A 303 6.92 -10.99 -3.08
CA THR A 303 8.21 -10.42 -3.46
C THR A 303 8.32 -10.25 -4.96
N ILE A 304 9.04 -9.22 -5.38
CA ILE A 304 9.47 -9.02 -6.76
C ILE A 304 11.00 -9.11 -6.83
N ASP A 305 11.54 -9.39 -7.99
CA ASP A 305 12.98 -9.29 -8.20
C ASP A 305 13.32 -7.87 -8.63
N TYR A 306 13.86 -7.05 -7.72
CA TYR A 306 14.25 -5.66 -8.02
C TYR A 306 15.16 -5.46 -9.25
N ALA A 307 15.87 -6.51 -9.70
CA ALA A 307 16.62 -6.44 -10.95
C ALA A 307 15.72 -6.25 -12.17
N THR A 308 14.46 -6.73 -12.13
CA THR A 308 13.56 -6.73 -13.28
C THR A 308 12.92 -5.37 -13.53
N VAL A 309 13.04 -4.42 -12.59
CA VAL A 309 12.35 -3.11 -12.64
C VAL A 309 13.28 -1.93 -12.86
N ASN A 310 14.54 -2.17 -13.21
CA ASN A 310 15.55 -1.13 -13.42
C ASN A 310 16.28 -1.34 -14.76
N SER A 311 16.62 -0.26 -15.48
CA SER A 311 17.48 -0.33 -16.67
C SER A 311 18.98 -0.21 -16.35
N GLY A 312 19.32 0.17 -15.12
CA GLY A 312 20.70 0.46 -14.72
C GLY A 312 21.18 1.87 -15.09
N LEU A 313 20.26 2.77 -15.45
CA LEU A 313 20.55 4.21 -15.61
C LEU A 313 20.77 4.90 -14.27
N ASN A 314 19.98 4.54 -13.26
CA ASN A 314 20.29 4.89 -11.88
C ASN A 314 21.28 3.85 -11.32
N THR A 315 22.49 4.29 -11.02
CA THR A 315 23.53 3.46 -10.39
C THR A 315 23.87 3.98 -8.99
N SER A 316 23.00 4.78 -8.39
CA SER A 316 23.15 5.19 -7.00
C SER A 316 23.27 3.97 -6.09
N GLU A 317 23.96 4.12 -4.96
CA GLU A 317 24.22 3.02 -4.01
C GLU A 317 22.93 2.31 -3.56
N GLY A 318 21.78 3.00 -3.60
CA GLY A 318 20.47 2.42 -3.29
C GLY A 318 20.03 1.28 -4.23
N ASP A 319 20.50 1.25 -5.49
CA ASP A 319 20.06 0.28 -6.50
C ASP A 319 20.95 -0.97 -6.63
N ASN A 320 22.06 -1.03 -5.89
CA ASN A 320 22.90 -2.23 -5.74
C ASN A 320 22.99 -2.64 -4.26
N PHE A 321 22.86 -3.93 -3.93
CA PHE A 321 22.82 -4.35 -2.51
C PHE A 321 23.17 -5.81 -2.28
N THR A 322 23.71 -6.10 -1.09
CA THR A 322 23.88 -7.47 -0.61
C THR A 322 22.52 -8.08 -0.28
N CYS A 323 22.17 -9.16 -0.98
CA CYS A 323 20.89 -9.83 -0.86
C CYS A 323 20.90 -10.86 0.27
N ARG A 324 19.85 -10.82 1.10
CA ARG A 324 19.61 -11.75 2.22
C ARG A 324 18.26 -12.47 2.10
N CYS A 325 17.76 -12.67 0.87
CA CYS A 325 16.44 -13.26 0.64
C CYS A 325 16.34 -14.76 0.97
N GLN A 326 17.47 -15.45 1.19
CA GLN A 326 17.55 -16.88 1.51
C GLN A 326 16.95 -17.84 0.46
N ALA A 327 16.60 -17.34 -0.73
CA ALA A 327 16.24 -18.19 -1.86
C ALA A 327 17.37 -19.18 -2.19
N ARG A 328 17.02 -20.39 -2.63
CA ARG A 328 17.99 -21.43 -2.99
C ARG A 328 19.06 -20.94 -3.98
N ASP A 329 18.63 -20.16 -4.96
CA ASP A 329 19.50 -19.57 -5.99
C ASP A 329 19.72 -18.06 -5.75
N CYS A 330 19.91 -17.66 -4.49
CA CYS A 330 20.23 -16.27 -4.13
C CYS A 330 21.51 -15.81 -4.82
N ARG A 331 21.48 -14.63 -5.46
CA ARG A 331 22.65 -14.03 -6.13
C ARG A 331 23.70 -13.47 -5.18
N GLY A 332 23.35 -13.26 -3.91
CA GLY A 332 24.23 -12.66 -2.89
C GLY A 332 24.45 -11.15 -3.07
N LEU A 333 24.63 -10.68 -4.30
CA LEU A 333 24.63 -9.27 -4.68
C LEU A 333 23.60 -9.06 -5.80
N VAL A 334 22.72 -8.08 -5.65
CA VAL A 334 21.74 -7.70 -6.67
C VAL A 334 22.15 -6.33 -7.20
N THR A 335 22.16 -6.20 -8.53
CA THR A 335 22.53 -4.95 -9.20
C THR A 335 21.44 -4.43 -10.12
N SER A 336 21.47 -3.14 -10.43
CA SER A 336 20.56 -2.50 -11.39
C SER A 336 20.74 -2.96 -12.84
N ARG A 337 21.75 -3.80 -13.12
CA ARG A 337 22.02 -4.39 -14.44
C ARG A 337 21.74 -5.89 -14.50
N ASP A 338 21.27 -6.48 -13.42
CA ASP A 338 21.01 -7.93 -13.36
C ASP A 338 19.91 -8.38 -14.34
N TRP A 339 19.07 -7.48 -14.86
CA TRP A 339 18.16 -7.77 -15.98
C TRP A 339 18.89 -8.29 -17.22
N MET A 340 20.19 -8.00 -17.36
CA MET A 340 21.04 -8.50 -18.45
C MET A 340 21.45 -9.97 -18.26
N LEU A 341 21.27 -10.54 -17.07
CA LEU A 341 21.67 -11.91 -16.78
C LEU A 341 20.74 -12.90 -17.49
N PRO A 342 21.26 -13.84 -18.30
CA PRO A 342 20.45 -14.79 -19.04
C PRO A 342 19.47 -15.59 -18.16
N LYS A 343 19.91 -16.00 -16.96
CA LYS A 343 19.08 -16.72 -15.98
C LYS A 343 17.93 -15.87 -15.42
N VAL A 344 18.13 -14.56 -15.26
CA VAL A 344 17.08 -13.64 -14.79
C VAL A 344 16.06 -13.44 -15.91
N GLN A 345 16.52 -13.25 -17.14
CA GLN A 345 15.66 -13.14 -18.32
C GLN A 345 14.80 -14.40 -18.49
N GLU A 346 15.40 -15.59 -18.51
CA GLU A 346 14.69 -16.86 -18.66
C GLU A 346 13.66 -17.08 -17.54
N LYS A 347 14.03 -16.78 -16.30
CA LYS A 347 13.18 -17.02 -15.13
C LYS A 347 11.95 -16.12 -15.09
N TYR A 348 12.11 -14.85 -15.42
CA TYR A 348 11.05 -13.85 -15.22
C TYR A 348 10.36 -13.43 -16.51
N TRP A 349 10.78 -13.87 -17.70
CA TRP A 349 10.07 -13.51 -18.93
C TRP A 349 8.61 -14.01 -18.91
N PRO A 350 7.62 -13.20 -19.35
CA PRO A 350 7.69 -11.83 -19.89
C PRO A 350 7.45 -10.73 -18.84
N HIS A 351 7.61 -11.03 -17.55
CA HIS A 351 7.22 -10.21 -16.40
C HIS A 351 8.22 -9.09 -16.04
N PHE A 352 8.66 -8.35 -17.05
CA PHE A 352 9.46 -7.14 -16.95
C PHE A 352 8.62 -5.93 -17.41
N PRO A 353 8.90 -4.70 -16.93
CA PRO A 353 8.31 -3.51 -17.48
C PRO A 353 8.57 -3.41 -19.00
N PRO A 354 7.65 -2.81 -19.78
CA PRO A 354 7.79 -2.70 -21.22
C PRO A 354 9.12 -2.13 -21.70
N PHE A 355 9.70 -1.15 -20.99
CA PHE A 355 10.98 -0.56 -21.36
C PHE A 355 12.16 -1.53 -21.18
N VAL A 356 12.17 -2.34 -20.11
CA VAL A 356 13.22 -3.36 -19.89
C VAL A 356 13.08 -4.49 -20.91
N ARG A 357 11.85 -4.91 -21.26
CA ARG A 357 11.63 -5.88 -22.35
C ARG A 357 12.25 -5.41 -23.65
N ARG A 358 12.05 -4.13 -24.02
CA ARG A 358 12.68 -3.54 -25.22
C ARG A 358 14.20 -3.59 -25.14
N LEU A 359 14.79 -3.31 -23.98
CA LEU A 359 16.24 -3.41 -23.78
C LEU A 359 16.75 -4.85 -23.96
N ILE A 360 16.08 -5.84 -23.37
CA ILE A 360 16.42 -7.26 -23.54
C ILE A 360 16.35 -7.66 -25.03
N LEU A 361 15.25 -7.34 -25.71
CA LEU A 361 15.08 -7.64 -27.13
C LEU A 361 16.12 -6.94 -28.02
N SER A 362 16.52 -5.72 -27.66
CA SER A 362 17.57 -5.00 -28.40
C SER A 362 18.93 -5.70 -28.33
N GLN A 363 19.28 -6.29 -27.18
CA GLN A 363 20.50 -7.09 -27.02
C GLN A 363 20.47 -8.32 -27.93
N VAL A 364 19.32 -8.97 -28.05
CA VAL A 364 19.13 -10.13 -28.93
C VAL A 364 19.41 -9.78 -30.39
N THR A 365 18.90 -8.65 -30.86
CA THR A 365 19.10 -8.21 -32.25
C THR A 365 20.55 -7.79 -32.55
N ALA A 366 21.28 -7.27 -31.56
CA ALA A 366 22.67 -6.86 -31.72
C ALA A 366 23.60 -8.08 -31.85
N SER A 367 23.45 -9.08 -30.98
CA SER A 367 24.26 -10.31 -31.00
C SER A 367 24.02 -11.15 -32.28
N GLY A 368 22.82 -11.13 -32.84
CA GLY A 368 22.50 -11.81 -34.10
C GLY A 368 23.16 -11.17 -35.34
N LYS A 369 23.52 -9.88 -35.28
CA LYS A 369 24.22 -9.19 -36.38
C LYS A 369 25.72 -9.42 -36.38
N GLU A 370 26.33 -9.64 -35.22
CA GLU A 370 27.77 -9.93 -35.10
C GLU A 370 28.12 -11.36 -35.54
N GLY A 371 27.20 -12.33 -35.41
CA GLY A 371 27.41 -13.72 -35.87
C GLY A 371 27.24 -13.96 -37.38
N GLY A 372 26.89 -12.93 -38.17
CA GLY A 372 26.53 -13.07 -39.59
C GLY A 372 27.65 -12.80 -40.59
N ARG A 373 28.91 -12.60 -40.16
CA ARG A 373 29.98 -12.14 -41.05
C ARG A 373 31.32 -12.86 -40.82
N GLU A 374 31.40 -14.12 -41.26
CA GLU A 374 32.58 -14.86 -41.76
C GLU A 374 32.11 -16.32 -41.99
N GLY A 375 32.08 -16.87 -43.20
CA GLY A 375 33.24 -17.43 -43.90
C GLY A 375 33.14 -18.97 -43.87
N GLY A 376 32.98 -19.62 -45.03
CA GLY A 376 32.69 -21.05 -45.13
C GLY A 376 33.84 -21.99 -44.75
N GLY A 377 33.46 -23.20 -44.31
CA GLY A 377 34.29 -24.41 -44.40
C GLY A 377 35.03 -24.85 -43.13
N LYS A 378 34.62 -26.03 -42.66
CA LYS A 378 35.26 -26.99 -41.73
C LYS A 378 34.96 -26.86 -40.23
N GLU A 379 34.64 -28.04 -39.69
CA GLU A 379 34.32 -28.37 -38.31
C GLU A 379 35.30 -27.71 -37.32
N GLY A 380 34.80 -26.71 -36.59
CA GLY A 380 35.44 -26.11 -35.44
C GLY A 380 34.34 -25.78 -34.44
N VAL A 381 34.34 -26.48 -33.32
CA VAL A 381 33.42 -26.22 -32.20
C VAL A 381 33.77 -24.87 -31.61
N ILE A 382 32.99 -23.83 -31.93
CA ILE A 382 33.04 -22.54 -31.25
C ILE A 382 32.07 -22.63 -30.07
N TYR A 383 32.63 -22.77 -28.86
CA TYR A 383 31.91 -22.58 -27.61
C TYR A 383 31.58 -21.08 -27.47
N SER A 384 30.32 -20.67 -27.61
CA SER A 384 29.85 -19.34 -27.21
C SER A 384 29.05 -19.42 -25.91
N GLU A 385 29.49 -18.67 -24.89
CA GLU A 385 28.92 -18.60 -23.53
C GLU A 385 27.57 -17.84 -23.45
N THR A 386 26.73 -17.91 -24.49
CA THR A 386 25.47 -17.16 -24.57
C THR A 386 24.27 -18.10 -24.70
N LYS A 387 24.19 -19.10 -23.81
CA LYS A 387 22.93 -19.81 -23.54
C LYS A 387 22.14 -19.07 -22.46
N GLY A 388 21.27 -18.19 -22.93
CA GLY A 388 20.04 -17.84 -22.25
C GLY A 388 19.43 -16.64 -22.94
N MET A 389 18.73 -16.93 -24.02
CA MET A 389 17.93 -15.96 -24.75
C MET A 389 16.65 -16.70 -25.07
N ILE A 390 15.65 -16.48 -24.20
CA ILE A 390 14.28 -17.00 -24.32
C ILE A 390 14.24 -18.54 -24.17
N PRO A 391 13.17 -19.16 -23.61
CA PRO A 391 13.03 -20.61 -23.64
C PRO A 391 13.30 -21.10 -25.07
N SER A 392 14.08 -22.16 -25.25
CA SER A 392 14.49 -22.69 -26.56
C SER A 392 13.32 -23.08 -27.49
N SER A 393 12.08 -22.87 -27.04
CA SER A 393 10.82 -23.17 -27.70
C SER A 393 10.07 -21.95 -28.25
N MET A 394 10.48 -20.70 -28.01
CA MET A 394 9.70 -19.52 -28.46
C MET A 394 10.29 -18.82 -29.68
N SER A 395 9.44 -18.45 -30.65
CA SER A 395 9.86 -17.73 -31.86
C SER A 395 9.92 -16.20 -31.63
N ILE A 396 10.64 -15.49 -32.51
CA ILE A 396 10.69 -14.01 -32.50
C ILE A 396 9.28 -13.40 -32.65
N GLU A 397 8.35 -14.11 -33.31
CA GLU A 397 6.96 -13.66 -33.47
C GLU A 397 6.14 -13.77 -32.17
N GLU A 398 6.55 -14.61 -31.21
CA GLU A 398 5.92 -14.72 -29.88
C GLU A 398 6.46 -13.69 -28.88
N LEU A 399 7.49 -12.93 -29.27
CA LEU A 399 8.18 -11.91 -28.44
C LEU A 399 7.79 -10.47 -28.79
N SER A 400 7.17 -10.24 -29.96
CA SER A 400 6.61 -8.96 -30.40
C SER A 400 5.15 -8.82 -29.97
#